data_AF-A0A6G0HFG7-F1
#
_entry.id   AF-A0A6G0HFG7-F1
#
_cell.length_a   1.000
_cell.length_b   1.000
_cell.length_c   1.000
_cell.angle_alpha   90.00
_cell.angle_beta   90.00
_cell.angle_gamma   90.00
#
_symmetry.space_group_name_H-M   'P 1'
#
loop_
_entity.id
_entity.type
_entity.pdbx_description
1 polymer ?
#
loop_
_entity_poly.entity_id
_entity_poly.type
_entity_poly.pdbx_seq_one_letter_code
_entity_poly.pdbx_strand_id
1 'polypeptide(L)'
;MWLNCGKTNNDPSVIVQNYINCVAEYGLMAALHCTLRSEHTDEFAGAKSHMYGTSTSNQRIESWWSYFQKQRSQFWMDLFSDLRERHLFNGSPAHTKWLQYCFLGILQKELDEYKQYCNTHNIRPVQQSRCPSGKPEAMYHVPHRFDGSNCGFPASAQTLNYITNIMPVPAVAGRDEHENLFEELQRQSGLRAPLQWESAVDNYITLENIAGL
;
A
#
# COMPACT_ATOMS: atom_id res chain seq x y z
N MET A 1 8.61 -4.33 -1.27
CA MET A 1 7.17 -4.41 -1.61
C MET A 1 6.43 -3.35 -0.82
N TRP A 2 5.55 -2.58 -1.46
CA TRP A 2 4.86 -1.45 -0.85
C TRP A 2 3.35 -1.74 -0.86
N LEU A 3 2.75 -1.84 0.32
CA LEU A 3 1.35 -2.22 0.55
C LEU A 3 0.77 -1.26 1.58
N ASN A 4 -0.02 -0.28 1.13
CA ASN A 4 -0.69 0.66 2.03
C ASN A 4 -2.19 0.65 1.82
N CYS A 5 -2.92 0.70 2.93
CA CYS A 5 -4.33 1.03 2.95
C CYS A 5 -4.50 2.55 2.89
N GLY A 6 -5.55 3.00 2.24
CA GLY A 6 -5.92 4.41 2.16
C GLY A 6 -7.43 4.58 2.22
N LYS A 7 -7.86 5.77 2.62
CA LYS A 7 -9.29 6.15 2.65
C LYS A 7 -9.91 6.26 1.25
N THR A 8 -9.07 6.46 0.24
CA THR A 8 -9.49 6.65 -1.15
C THR A 8 -8.47 6.04 -2.10
N ASN A 9 -8.98 5.38 -3.12
CA ASN A 9 -8.24 5.00 -4.32
C ASN A 9 -8.60 5.87 -5.53
N ASN A 10 -9.53 6.81 -5.36
CA ASN A 10 -10.08 7.66 -6.41
C ASN A 10 -9.47 9.07 -6.43
N ASP A 11 -8.75 9.47 -5.37
CA ASP A 11 -7.99 10.73 -5.34
C ASP A 11 -6.57 10.49 -5.89
N PRO A 12 -6.25 11.00 -7.10
CA PRO A 12 -4.93 10.84 -7.70
C PRO A 12 -3.81 11.39 -6.82
N SER A 13 -4.06 12.40 -5.99
CA SER A 13 -3.05 13.04 -5.13
C SER A 13 -2.59 12.10 -4.02
N VAL A 14 -3.54 11.39 -3.40
CA VAL A 14 -3.25 10.37 -2.37
C VAL A 14 -2.47 9.21 -2.98
N ILE A 15 -2.89 8.76 -4.17
CA ILE A 15 -2.21 7.70 -4.90
C ILE A 15 -0.79 8.14 -5.30
N VAL A 16 -0.61 9.36 -5.80
CA VAL A 16 0.69 9.92 -6.14
C VAL A 16 1.60 10.01 -4.91
N GLN A 17 1.11 10.43 -3.75
CA GLN A 17 1.93 10.49 -2.52
C GLN A 17 2.46 9.13 -2.10
N ASN A 18 1.59 8.13 -2.19
CA ASN A 18 1.90 6.74 -1.96
C ASN A 18 3.03 6.26 -2.88
N TYR A 19 2.96 6.61 -4.18
CA TYR A 19 4.06 6.40 -5.11
C TYR A 19 5.30 7.21 -4.76
N ILE A 20 5.21 8.46 -4.31
CA ILE A 20 6.37 9.27 -3.90
C ILE A 20 7.09 8.64 -2.72
N ASN A 21 6.36 8.17 -1.70
CA ASN A 21 6.96 7.49 -0.56
C ASN A 21 7.70 6.23 -1.04
N CYS A 22 7.08 5.48 -1.96
CA CYS A 22 7.73 4.34 -2.62
C CYS A 22 8.94 4.77 -3.48
N VAL A 23 8.90 5.93 -4.14
CA VAL A 23 10.01 6.47 -4.94
C VAL A 23 11.15 6.96 -4.05
N ALA A 24 10.85 7.61 -2.93
CA ALA A 24 11.85 8.03 -1.95
C ALA A 24 12.56 6.83 -1.31
N GLU A 25 11.82 5.74 -1.09
CA GLU A 25 12.36 4.50 -0.51
C GLU A 25 13.03 3.58 -1.57
N TYR A 26 12.51 3.54 -2.81
CA TYR A 26 12.86 2.54 -3.84
C TYR A 26 12.93 3.03 -5.30
N GLY A 27 12.52 4.26 -5.62
CA GLY A 27 12.80 4.94 -6.90
C GLY A 27 11.91 4.71 -8.14
N LEU A 28 10.58 4.52 -8.07
CA LEU A 28 9.77 4.12 -9.25
C LEU A 28 8.39 4.77 -9.49
N MET A 29 8.28 5.54 -10.59
CA MET A 29 7.09 5.82 -11.44
C MET A 29 7.59 6.26 -12.82
N ALA A 30 6.88 6.00 -13.94
CA ALA A 30 7.41 6.26 -15.29
C ALA A 30 8.06 7.66 -15.51
N ALA A 31 7.30 8.73 -15.28
CA ALA A 31 7.80 10.10 -15.44
C ALA A 31 8.86 10.45 -14.39
N LEU A 32 8.65 10.06 -13.13
CA LEU A 32 9.63 10.28 -12.05
C LEU A 32 10.92 9.51 -12.29
N HIS A 33 10.84 8.30 -12.84
CA HIS A 33 11.97 7.45 -13.16
C HIS A 33 12.76 8.08 -14.30
N CYS A 34 12.10 8.62 -15.33
CA CYS A 34 12.74 9.41 -16.37
C CYS A 34 13.43 10.66 -15.81
N THR A 35 12.81 11.38 -14.88
CA THR A 35 13.41 12.56 -14.24
C THR A 35 14.59 12.18 -13.34
N LEU A 36 14.42 11.18 -12.47
CA LEU A 36 15.46 10.65 -11.59
C LEU A 36 16.65 10.13 -12.39
N ARG A 37 16.40 9.56 -13.57
CA ARG A 37 17.43 9.05 -14.46
C ARG A 37 17.92 10.06 -15.50
N SER A 38 17.46 11.30 -15.46
CA SER A 38 17.80 12.30 -16.49
C SER A 38 19.27 12.71 -16.47
N GLU A 39 19.92 12.65 -15.30
CA GLU A 39 21.33 13.01 -15.10
C GLU A 39 22.30 11.84 -15.37
N HIS A 40 21.77 10.63 -15.59
CA HIS A 40 22.59 9.45 -15.87
C HIS A 40 23.01 9.38 -17.33
N THR A 41 24.13 8.71 -17.61
CA THR A 41 24.76 8.68 -18.94
C THR A 41 24.70 7.31 -19.62
N ASP A 42 24.05 6.32 -19.01
CA ASP A 42 23.91 4.98 -19.60
C ASP A 42 22.84 4.94 -20.70
N GLU A 43 22.83 3.87 -21.49
CA GLU A 43 21.94 3.69 -22.64
C GLU A 43 20.44 3.84 -22.29
N PHE A 44 20.06 3.50 -21.06
CA PHE A 44 18.69 3.50 -20.57
C PHE A 44 18.35 4.74 -19.72
N ALA A 45 19.17 5.80 -19.76
CA ALA A 45 18.94 7.02 -18.99
C ALA A 45 17.79 7.89 -19.53
N GLY A 46 17.30 8.79 -18.67
CA GLY A 46 16.29 9.79 -18.99
C GLY A 46 15.00 9.16 -19.55
N ALA A 47 14.54 9.67 -20.70
CA ALA A 47 13.32 9.19 -21.35
C ALA A 47 13.33 7.71 -21.73
N LYS A 48 14.51 7.07 -21.84
CA LYS A 48 14.66 5.64 -22.16
C LYS A 48 14.55 4.74 -20.93
N SER A 49 14.41 5.31 -19.74
CA SER A 49 14.34 4.55 -18.49
C SER A 49 12.99 3.90 -18.23
N HIS A 50 11.96 4.23 -19.01
CA HIS A 50 10.64 3.63 -18.92
C HIS A 50 10.22 3.01 -20.25
N MET A 51 9.49 1.90 -20.16
CA MET A 51 8.91 1.21 -21.30
C MET A 51 7.45 0.90 -21.01
N TYR A 52 6.58 1.29 -21.94
CA TYR A 52 5.18 0.85 -21.93
C TYR A 52 5.09 -0.57 -22.46
N GLY A 53 4.42 -1.44 -21.70
CA GLY A 53 4.09 -2.81 -22.09
C GLY A 53 2.58 -3.00 -22.20
N THR A 54 2.15 -4.13 -22.77
CA THR A 54 0.74 -4.52 -22.75
C THR A 54 0.31 -4.91 -21.34
N SER A 55 -0.98 -4.72 -21.00
CA SER A 55 -1.54 -5.22 -19.74
C SER A 55 -1.37 -6.74 -19.60
N THR A 56 -1.43 -7.47 -20.72
CA THR A 56 -1.18 -8.92 -20.77
C THR A 56 0.26 -9.30 -20.43
N SER A 57 1.21 -8.37 -20.45
CA SER A 57 2.60 -8.62 -20.02
C SER A 57 2.77 -8.54 -18.50
N ASN A 58 1.76 -8.02 -17.77
CA ASN A 58 1.80 -7.83 -16.31
C ASN A 58 1.61 -9.13 -15.48
N GLN A 59 1.76 -10.30 -16.10
CA GLN A 59 1.36 -11.60 -15.53
C GLN A 59 1.90 -11.89 -14.13
N ARG A 60 3.14 -11.47 -13.84
CA ARG A 60 3.76 -11.71 -12.53
C ARG A 60 3.08 -10.93 -11.41
N ILE A 61 2.78 -9.65 -11.67
CA ILE A 61 2.13 -8.78 -10.71
C ILE A 61 0.68 -9.24 -10.53
N GLU A 62 -0.03 -9.54 -11.61
CA GLU A 62 -1.41 -10.06 -11.55
C GLU A 62 -1.49 -11.42 -10.82
N SER A 63 -0.55 -12.33 -11.09
CA SER A 63 -0.47 -13.62 -10.40
C SER A 63 -0.22 -13.45 -8.91
N TRP A 64 0.62 -12.48 -8.52
CA TRP A 64 0.87 -12.15 -7.13
C TRP A 64 -0.38 -11.58 -6.45
N TRP A 65 -1.09 -10.65 -7.09
CA TRP A 65 -2.35 -10.11 -6.57
C TRP A 65 -3.43 -11.18 -6.42
N SER A 66 -3.54 -12.10 -7.38
CA SER A 66 -4.46 -13.23 -7.28
C SER A 66 -4.14 -14.13 -6.08
N TYR A 67 -2.85 -14.40 -5.83
CA TYR A 67 -2.42 -15.18 -4.68
C TYR A 67 -2.71 -14.45 -3.36
N PHE A 68 -2.39 -13.15 -3.30
CA PHE A 68 -2.66 -12.31 -2.12
C PHE A 68 -4.16 -12.26 -1.79
N GLN A 69 -5.02 -12.06 -2.79
CA GLN A 69 -6.47 -12.05 -2.60
C GLN A 69 -6.94 -13.37 -2.00
N LYS A 70 -6.55 -14.50 -2.58
CA LYS A 70 -6.97 -15.84 -2.12
C LYS A 70 -6.51 -16.18 -0.70
N GLN A 71 -5.33 -15.69 -0.30
CA GLN A 71 -4.72 -16.06 0.98
C GLN A 71 -5.05 -15.11 2.13
N ARG A 72 -5.30 -13.83 1.83
CA ARG A 72 -5.37 -12.77 2.85
C ARG A 72 -6.62 -11.92 2.71
N SER A 73 -6.88 -11.36 1.53
CA SER A 73 -7.96 -10.38 1.38
C SER A 73 -9.36 -10.99 1.33
N GLN A 74 -9.49 -12.27 0.95
CA GLN A 74 -10.80 -12.93 0.82
C GLN A 74 -11.58 -12.86 2.14
N PHE A 75 -10.93 -13.13 3.26
CA PHE A 75 -11.55 -13.03 4.59
C PHE A 75 -12.20 -11.66 4.83
N TRP A 76 -11.49 -10.57 4.51
CA TRP A 76 -12.01 -9.21 4.69
C TRP A 76 -13.16 -8.90 3.74
N MET A 77 -13.09 -9.38 2.50
CA MET A 77 -14.19 -9.25 1.54
C MET A 77 -15.45 -9.95 2.03
N ASP A 78 -15.29 -11.17 2.57
CA ASP A 78 -16.39 -11.96 3.12
C ASP A 78 -16.98 -11.29 4.37
N LEU A 79 -16.12 -10.85 5.31
CA LEU A 79 -16.54 -10.13 6.52
C LEU A 79 -17.36 -8.87 6.19
N PHE A 80 -16.89 -8.05 5.24
CA PHE A 80 -17.61 -6.83 4.86
C PHE A 80 -18.88 -7.14 4.03
N SER A 81 -18.91 -8.25 3.28
CA SER A 81 -20.14 -8.72 2.64
C SER A 81 -21.16 -9.14 3.70
N ASP A 82 -20.75 -9.86 4.74
CA ASP A 82 -21.60 -10.29 5.84
C ASP A 82 -22.21 -9.09 6.59
N LEU A 83 -21.43 -8.04 6.85
CA LEU A 83 -21.95 -6.80 7.44
C LEU A 83 -23.05 -6.18 6.57
N ARG A 84 -22.86 -6.18 5.26
CA ARG A 84 -23.85 -5.65 4.30
C ARG A 84 -25.11 -6.53 4.25
N GLU A 85 -24.95 -7.84 4.20
CA GLU A 85 -26.05 -8.82 4.17
C GLU A 85 -26.89 -8.79 5.44
N ARG A 86 -26.27 -8.48 6.58
CA ARG A 86 -26.95 -8.27 7.87
C ARG A 86 -27.54 -6.87 8.05
N HIS A 87 -27.48 -6.03 7.02
CA HIS A 87 -27.93 -4.63 7.04
C HIS A 87 -27.22 -3.74 8.08
N LEU A 88 -26.02 -4.13 8.52
CA LEU A 88 -25.14 -3.34 9.40
C LEU A 88 -24.22 -2.39 8.61
N PHE A 89 -24.17 -2.54 7.29
CA PHE A 89 -23.40 -1.66 6.42
C PHE A 89 -24.18 -1.39 5.13
N ASN A 90 -24.44 -0.11 4.84
CA ASN A 90 -25.24 0.31 3.67
C ASN A 90 -24.40 0.91 2.53
N GLY A 91 -23.08 1.07 2.70
CA GLY A 91 -22.20 1.65 1.68
C GLY A 91 -22.31 3.17 1.53
N SER A 92 -23.06 3.86 2.37
CA SER A 92 -23.10 5.33 2.38
C SER A 92 -21.72 5.91 2.70
N PRO A 93 -21.44 7.16 2.30
CA PRO A 93 -20.18 7.82 2.64
C PRO A 93 -19.90 7.85 4.15
N ALA A 94 -20.93 8.01 4.98
CA ALA A 94 -20.80 8.02 6.43
C ALA A 94 -20.38 6.63 6.98
N HIS A 95 -21.08 5.56 6.59
CA HIS A 95 -20.72 4.20 7.02
C HIS A 95 -19.35 3.80 6.49
N THR A 96 -19.00 4.20 5.27
CA THR A 96 -17.69 3.95 4.69
C THR A 96 -16.57 4.58 5.52
N LYS A 97 -16.75 5.84 5.95
CA LYS A 97 -15.76 6.53 6.81
C LYS A 97 -15.65 5.87 8.19
N TRP A 98 -16.76 5.47 8.80
CA TRP A 98 -16.76 4.75 10.08
C TRP A 98 -16.07 3.39 10.01
N LEU A 99 -16.38 2.62 8.97
CA LEU A 99 -15.75 1.33 8.72
C LEU A 99 -14.24 1.53 8.47
N GLN A 100 -13.86 2.51 7.66
CA GLN A 100 -12.44 2.85 7.47
C GLN A 100 -11.76 3.23 8.79
N TYR A 101 -12.38 4.04 9.63
CA TYR A 101 -11.82 4.43 10.92
C TYR A 101 -11.56 3.22 11.83
N CYS A 102 -12.50 2.27 11.90
CA CYS A 102 -12.36 1.09 12.75
C CYS A 102 -11.38 0.04 12.18
N PHE A 103 -11.30 -0.11 10.86
CA PHE A 103 -10.58 -1.23 10.23
C PHE A 103 -9.24 -0.88 9.59
N LEU A 104 -8.99 0.38 9.16
CA LEU A 104 -7.77 0.73 8.43
C LEU A 104 -6.49 0.41 9.22
N GLY A 105 -6.48 0.63 10.53
CA GLY A 105 -5.31 0.33 11.36
C GLY A 105 -4.98 -1.17 11.41
N ILE A 106 -6.01 -2.02 11.46
CA ILE A 106 -5.83 -3.48 11.47
C ILE A 106 -5.39 -3.97 10.09
N LEU A 107 -6.05 -3.49 9.03
CA LEU A 107 -5.70 -3.83 7.66
C LEU A 107 -4.26 -3.43 7.33
N GLN A 108 -3.84 -2.22 7.71
CA GLN A 108 -2.46 -1.77 7.49
C GLN A 108 -1.47 -2.65 8.25
N LYS A 109 -1.76 -2.99 9.51
CA LYS A 109 -0.92 -3.90 10.30
C LYS A 109 -0.75 -5.26 9.61
N GLU A 110 -1.84 -5.86 9.11
CA GLU A 110 -1.75 -7.13 8.38
C GLU A 110 -0.95 -7.01 7.07
N LEU A 111 -1.09 -5.89 6.35
CA LEU A 111 -0.29 -5.61 5.17
C LEU A 111 1.20 -5.49 5.50
N ASP A 112 1.54 -4.84 6.61
CA ASP A 112 2.92 -4.69 7.07
C ASP A 112 3.54 -6.03 7.47
N GLU A 113 2.80 -6.86 8.21
CA GLU A 113 3.19 -8.23 8.55
C GLU A 113 3.39 -9.09 7.29
N TYR A 114 2.49 -8.96 6.32
CA TYR A 114 2.60 -9.69 5.06
C TYR A 114 3.76 -9.21 4.20
N LYS A 115 4.02 -7.90 4.15
CA LYS A 115 5.22 -7.31 3.52
C LYS A 115 6.48 -7.91 4.14
N GLN A 116 6.55 -7.97 5.47
CA GLN A 116 7.69 -8.56 6.17
C GLN A 116 7.85 -10.05 5.83
N TYR A 117 6.76 -10.81 5.83
CA TYR A 117 6.77 -12.21 5.38
C TYR A 117 7.31 -12.35 3.95
N CYS A 118 6.77 -11.57 3.01
CA CYS A 118 7.22 -11.58 1.62
C CYS A 118 8.70 -11.20 1.46
N ASN A 119 9.22 -10.28 2.28
CA ASN A 119 10.62 -9.88 2.18
C ASN A 119 11.59 -10.89 2.83
N THR A 120 11.14 -11.62 3.86
CA THR A 120 12.01 -12.48 4.68
C THR A 120 11.89 -13.97 4.39
N HIS A 121 10.81 -14.42 3.75
CA HIS A 121 10.61 -15.82 3.41
C HIS A 121 11.68 -16.33 2.45
N ASN A 122 12.04 -17.61 2.57
CA ASN A 122 13.03 -18.21 1.69
C ASN A 122 12.36 -18.79 0.43
N ILE A 123 12.66 -18.20 -0.73
CA ILE A 123 12.23 -18.72 -2.02
C ILE A 123 13.04 -19.97 -2.34
N ARG A 124 12.36 -21.09 -2.59
CA ARG A 124 13.00 -22.35 -2.94
C ARG A 124 13.54 -22.31 -4.38
N PRO A 125 14.71 -22.92 -4.65
CA PRO A 125 15.21 -23.06 -6.02
C PRO A 125 14.27 -23.94 -6.85
N VAL A 126 13.97 -23.49 -8.06
CA VAL A 126 13.15 -24.23 -9.04
C VAL A 126 13.96 -24.35 -10.32
N GLN A 127 14.29 -25.57 -10.73
CA GLN A 127 15.20 -25.83 -11.86
C GLN A 127 14.74 -25.19 -13.18
N GLN A 128 13.43 -25.08 -13.41
CA GLN A 128 12.86 -24.51 -14.63
C GLN A 128 12.69 -22.98 -14.56
N SER A 129 12.94 -22.38 -13.39
CA SER A 129 12.76 -20.95 -13.18
C SER A 129 14.08 -20.21 -13.36
N ARG A 130 14.03 -19.09 -14.10
CA ARG A 130 15.13 -18.11 -14.14
C ARG A 130 15.15 -17.18 -12.92
N CYS A 131 14.21 -17.34 -11.98
CA CYS A 131 14.20 -16.52 -10.77
C CYS A 131 15.31 -16.91 -9.81
N PRO A 132 15.98 -15.94 -9.18
CA PRO A 132 16.89 -16.23 -8.09
C PRO A 132 16.12 -16.82 -6.89
N SER A 133 16.83 -17.62 -6.10
CA SER A 133 16.32 -18.28 -4.90
C SER A 133 17.04 -17.76 -3.67
N GLY A 134 16.38 -17.78 -2.51
CA GLY A 134 16.87 -17.13 -1.30
C GLY A 134 15.84 -16.19 -0.67
N LYS A 135 16.26 -15.46 0.36
CA LYS A 135 15.43 -14.44 1.01
C LYS A 135 15.44 -13.15 0.17
N PRO A 136 14.28 -12.62 -0.27
CA PRO A 136 14.22 -11.42 -1.10
C PRO A 136 15.00 -10.22 -0.56
N GLU A 137 14.90 -9.94 0.73
CA GLU A 137 15.64 -8.86 1.39
C GLU A 137 17.17 -9.06 1.27
N ALA A 138 17.66 -10.28 1.48
CA ALA A 138 19.07 -10.59 1.32
C ALA A 138 19.52 -10.49 -0.14
N MET A 139 18.72 -10.99 -1.08
CA MET A 139 19.00 -10.88 -2.52
C MET A 139 19.06 -9.42 -2.97
N TYR A 140 18.22 -8.55 -2.40
CA TYR A 140 18.20 -7.12 -2.71
C TYR A 140 19.44 -6.38 -2.16
N HIS A 141 19.78 -6.60 -0.89
CA HIS A 141 20.87 -5.86 -0.23
C HIS A 141 22.27 -6.40 -0.52
N VAL A 142 22.42 -7.71 -0.78
CA VAL A 142 23.71 -8.35 -1.06
C VAL A 142 23.64 -9.26 -2.30
N PRO A 143 23.30 -8.70 -3.48
CA PRO A 143 23.01 -9.48 -4.69
C PRO A 143 24.19 -10.35 -5.15
N HIS A 144 25.43 -9.93 -4.89
CA HIS A 144 26.65 -10.67 -5.25
C HIS A 144 26.75 -12.05 -4.59
N ARG A 145 26.01 -12.31 -3.50
CA ARG A 145 25.94 -13.64 -2.86
C ARG A 145 24.97 -14.60 -3.55
N PHE A 146 24.22 -14.12 -4.53
CA PHE A 146 23.16 -14.84 -5.24
C PHE A 146 23.37 -14.75 -6.76
N ASP A 147 24.62 -14.66 -7.22
CA ASP A 147 25.00 -14.48 -8.63
C ASP A 147 24.35 -13.26 -9.32
N GLY A 148 23.94 -12.27 -8.51
CA GLY A 148 23.33 -11.02 -8.96
C GLY A 148 24.28 -9.83 -8.83
N SER A 149 23.92 -8.76 -9.52
CA SER A 149 24.55 -7.45 -9.40
C SER A 149 23.56 -6.41 -8.90
N ASN A 150 24.04 -5.37 -8.21
CA ASN A 150 23.20 -4.23 -7.89
C ASN A 150 22.96 -3.41 -9.17
N CYS A 151 21.72 -3.38 -9.65
CA CYS A 151 21.31 -2.60 -10.82
C CYS A 151 20.61 -1.28 -10.42
N GLY A 152 20.59 -0.94 -9.13
CA GLY A 152 20.03 0.30 -8.62
C GLY A 152 20.92 1.50 -8.91
N PHE A 153 20.29 2.63 -9.21
CA PHE A 153 20.96 3.91 -9.44
C PHE A 153 20.54 4.87 -8.31
N PRO A 154 21.50 5.52 -7.62
CA PRO A 154 21.15 6.45 -6.55
C PRO A 154 20.48 7.70 -7.13
N ALA A 155 19.39 8.13 -6.52
CA ALA A 155 18.77 9.41 -6.82
C ALA A 155 19.57 10.56 -6.18
N SER A 156 19.85 11.62 -6.93
CA SER A 156 20.52 12.81 -6.37
C SER A 156 19.58 13.55 -5.41
N ALA A 157 20.12 14.09 -4.32
CA ALA A 157 19.33 14.86 -3.35
C ALA A 157 18.69 16.11 -3.99
N GLN A 158 19.35 16.68 -5.01
CA GLN A 158 18.84 17.83 -5.75
C GLN A 158 17.62 17.45 -6.58
N THR A 159 17.69 16.34 -7.31
CA THR A 159 16.55 15.83 -8.10
C THR A 159 15.39 15.42 -7.20
N LEU A 160 15.66 14.80 -6.04
CA LEU A 160 14.64 14.47 -5.05
C LEU A 160 13.94 15.73 -4.52
N ASN A 161 14.70 16.75 -4.11
CA ASN A 161 14.13 18.02 -3.65
C ASN A 161 13.31 18.73 -4.74
N TYR A 162 13.81 18.72 -5.98
CA TYR A 162 13.09 19.28 -7.12
C TYR A 162 11.75 18.57 -7.33
N ILE A 163 11.75 17.23 -7.35
CA ILE A 163 10.54 16.41 -7.48
C ILE A 163 9.57 16.72 -6.33
N THR A 164 10.04 16.76 -5.08
CA THR A 164 9.19 17.08 -3.94
C THR A 164 8.55 18.46 -4.06
N ASN A 165 9.25 19.46 -4.61
CA ASN A 165 8.75 20.83 -4.75
C ASN A 165 7.74 21.03 -5.89
N ILE A 166 7.86 20.28 -6.98
CA ILE A 166 6.94 20.40 -8.13
C ILE A 166 5.67 19.56 -7.96
N MET A 167 5.72 18.55 -7.08
CA MET A 167 4.57 17.69 -6.85
C MET A 167 3.55 18.40 -5.97
N PRO A 168 2.25 18.25 -6.26
CA PRO A 168 1.23 18.76 -5.37
C PRO A 168 1.43 18.09 -4.01
N VAL A 169 1.68 18.89 -2.97
CA VAL A 169 1.49 18.42 -1.60
C VAL A 169 0.04 17.91 -1.60
N PRO A 170 -0.21 16.63 -1.28
CA PRO A 170 -1.57 16.17 -1.10
C PRO A 170 -2.19 17.20 -0.19
N ALA A 171 -3.37 17.73 -0.55
CA ALA A 171 -4.12 18.51 0.40
C ALA A 171 -4.05 17.68 1.68
N VAL A 172 -3.36 18.18 2.71
CA VAL A 172 -3.38 17.54 4.01
C VAL A 172 -4.87 17.38 4.17
N ALA A 173 -5.36 16.13 4.17
CA ALA A 173 -6.73 15.88 4.48
C ALA A 173 -6.78 16.37 5.92
N GLY A 174 -7.07 17.67 6.08
CA GLY A 174 -6.99 18.34 7.35
C GLY A 174 -7.86 17.49 8.22
N ARG A 175 -7.26 16.96 9.31
CA ARG A 175 -7.87 16.00 10.26
C ARG A 175 -9.37 15.97 10.02
N ASP A 176 -9.83 14.96 9.29
CA ASP A 176 -11.16 14.96 8.67
C ASP A 176 -12.14 15.36 9.79
N GLU A 177 -13.07 16.30 9.59
CA GLU A 177 -13.99 16.69 10.67
C GLU A 177 -14.68 15.45 11.26
N HIS A 178 -14.86 14.45 10.41
CA HIS A 178 -15.27 13.11 10.76
C HIS A 178 -14.26 12.35 11.65
N GLU A 179 -12.94 12.39 11.42
CA GLU A 179 -11.95 11.79 12.34
C GLU A 179 -12.02 12.39 13.74
N ASN A 180 -12.12 13.72 13.86
CA ASN A 180 -12.23 14.36 15.19
C ASN A 180 -13.51 13.92 15.90
N LEU A 181 -14.62 13.82 15.16
CA LEU A 181 -15.88 13.30 15.68
C LEU A 181 -15.75 11.83 16.11
N PHE A 182 -15.06 11.01 15.32
CA PHE A 182 -14.88 9.59 15.59
C PHE A 182 -14.01 9.36 16.83
N GLU A 183 -12.89 10.08 16.94
CA GLU A 183 -12.01 10.06 18.12
C GLU A 183 -12.77 10.50 19.38
N GLU A 184 -13.57 11.57 19.29
CA GLU A 184 -14.35 12.07 20.41
C GLU A 184 -15.43 11.09 20.85
N LEU A 185 -16.18 10.52 19.90
CA LEU A 185 -17.20 9.50 20.20
C LEU A 185 -16.58 8.24 20.80
N GLN A 186 -15.44 7.80 20.29
CA GLN A 186 -14.71 6.68 20.85
C GLN A 186 -14.24 6.99 22.29
N ARG A 187 -13.74 8.20 22.54
CA ARG A 187 -13.30 8.66 23.86
C ARG A 187 -14.46 8.73 24.85
N GLN A 188 -15.61 9.28 24.45
CA GLN A 188 -16.82 9.36 25.29
C GLN A 188 -17.37 7.97 25.64
N SER A 189 -17.25 7.02 24.72
CA SER A 189 -17.71 5.64 24.89
C SER A 189 -16.74 4.77 25.70
N GLY A 190 -15.53 5.26 26.00
CA GLY A 190 -14.48 4.49 26.67
C GLY A 190 -13.94 3.33 25.82
N LEU A 191 -14.18 3.33 24.51
CA LEU A 191 -13.76 2.26 23.60
C LEU A 191 -12.25 2.37 23.32
N ARG A 192 -11.58 1.21 23.34
CA ARG A 192 -10.17 1.12 22.96
C ARG A 192 -10.03 1.01 21.45
N ALA A 193 -8.90 1.46 20.92
CA ALA A 193 -8.57 1.23 19.52
C ALA A 193 -8.53 -0.28 19.24
N PRO A 194 -9.16 -0.76 18.16
CA PRO A 194 -9.30 -2.18 17.92
C PRO A 194 -7.97 -2.77 17.46
N LEU A 195 -7.60 -3.93 18.04
CA LEU A 195 -6.35 -4.63 17.73
C LEU A 195 -6.55 -5.86 16.81
N GLN A 196 -7.80 -6.32 16.72
CA GLN A 196 -8.24 -7.48 15.97
C GLN A 196 -9.60 -7.17 15.32
N TRP A 197 -9.97 -7.95 14.32
CA TRP A 197 -11.15 -7.69 13.50
C TRP A 197 -12.45 -7.77 14.30
N GLU A 198 -12.54 -8.65 15.30
CA GLU A 198 -13.71 -8.80 16.17
C GLU A 198 -13.99 -7.49 16.91
N SER A 199 -12.96 -6.93 17.56
CA SER A 199 -13.07 -5.65 18.27
C SER A 199 -13.34 -4.48 17.32
N ALA A 200 -12.93 -4.58 16.05
CA ALA A 200 -13.23 -3.57 15.05
C ALA A 200 -14.69 -3.59 14.63
N VAL A 201 -15.28 -4.79 14.48
CA VAL A 201 -16.72 -4.96 14.26
C VAL A 201 -17.51 -4.40 15.44
N ASP A 202 -17.13 -4.75 16.67
CA ASP A 202 -17.81 -4.26 17.88
C ASP A 202 -17.74 -2.74 17.99
N ASN A 203 -16.55 -2.16 17.75
CA ASN A 203 -16.37 -0.71 17.74
C ASN A 203 -17.21 -0.05 16.64
N TYR A 204 -17.20 -0.60 15.42
CA TYR A 204 -17.97 -0.07 14.29
C TYR A 204 -19.47 -0.02 14.62
N ILE A 205 -20.05 -1.14 15.07
CA ILE A 205 -21.47 -1.23 15.42
C ILE A 205 -21.79 -0.30 16.59
N THR A 206 -20.92 -0.22 17.60
CA THR A 206 -21.17 0.64 18.76
C THR A 206 -21.16 2.11 18.39
N LEU A 207 -20.17 2.54 17.59
CA LEU A 207 -20.02 3.93 17.18
C LEU A 207 -21.10 4.36 16.18
N GLU A 208 -21.51 3.47 15.28
CA GLU A 208 -22.66 3.67 14.40
C GLU A 208 -23.94 3.95 15.20
N ASN A 209 -24.25 3.10 16.17
CA ASN A 209 -25.44 3.25 17.02
C ASN A 209 -25.43 4.57 17.81
N ILE A 210 -24.26 5.00 18.30
CA ILE A 210 -24.12 6.27 19.04
C ILE A 210 -24.27 7.48 18.12
N ALA A 211 -23.76 7.38 16.89
CA ALA A 211 -23.88 8.43 15.89
C ALA A 211 -25.31 8.57 15.34
N GLY A 212 -26.19 7.60 15.60
CA GLY A 212 -27.57 7.58 15.09
C GLY A 212 -27.64 7.40 13.57
N LEU A 213 -26.67 6.67 13.00
CA LEU A 213 -26.57 6.34 11.58
C LEU A 213 -27.18 4.97 11.28
#